data_AF-A0A1V5H5Y8-F1
#
_entry.id   AF-A0A1V5H5Y8-F1
#
_cell.length_a   1.000
_cell.length_b   1.000
_cell.length_c   1.000
_cell.angle_alpha   90.00
_cell.angle_beta   90.00
_cell.angle_gamma   90.00
#
_symmetry.space_group_name_H-M   'P 1'
#
loop_
_entity.id
_entity.type
_entity.pdbx_description
1 polymer ?
#
loop_
_entity_poly.entity_id
_entity_poly.type
_entity_poly.pdbx_seq_one_letter_code
_entity_poly.pdbx_strand_id
1 'polypeptide(L)'
;MSKMNVTPEMLRSTKAQMENHITEANSLVQQYLATHQDAMGAIWQGPAGMASMTTAAHLEQELRQTTDGLQGMAHGLGNAADLVEQHEEEQARAMTSFAQV
;
A
#
# COMPACT_ATOMS: atom_id res chain seq x y z
N MET A 1 -8.88 19.54 26.17
CA MET A 1 -8.76 18.21 25.53
C MET A 1 -7.91 18.38 24.29
N SER A 2 -6.74 17.73 24.20
CA SER A 2 -5.98 17.71 22.95
C SER A 2 -6.73 16.84 21.96
N LYS A 3 -7.32 17.47 20.94
CA LYS A 3 -7.86 16.76 19.78
C LYS A 3 -6.69 16.00 19.16
N MET A 4 -6.75 14.67 19.13
CA MET A 4 -5.70 13.91 18.47
C MET A 4 -5.63 14.38 17.00
N ASN A 5 -4.45 14.81 16.56
CA ASN A 5 -4.30 15.36 15.20
C ASN A 5 -4.41 14.28 14.11
N VAL A 6 -4.37 13.01 14.51
CA VAL A 6 -4.47 11.83 13.64
C VAL A 6 -5.51 10.91 14.25
N THR A 7 -6.68 10.80 13.62
CA THR A 7 -7.76 9.91 14.10
C THR A 7 -7.61 8.49 13.53
N PRO A 8 -8.23 7.47 14.17
CA PRO A 8 -8.27 6.12 13.60
C PRO A 8 -8.82 6.09 12.17
N GLU A 9 -9.83 6.91 11.86
CA GLU A 9 -10.41 7.00 10.51
C GLU A 9 -9.42 7.53 9.49
N MET A 10 -8.58 8.50 9.86
CA MET A 10 -7.54 9.00 8.96
C MET A 10 -6.52 7.90 8.62
N LEU A 11 -6.13 7.10 9.61
CA LEU A 11 -5.20 5.98 9.43
C LEU A 11 -5.83 4.88 8.56
N ARG A 12 -7.09 4.52 8.82
CA ARG A 12 -7.85 3.53 8.02
C ARG A 12 -8.09 4.00 6.59
N SER A 13 -8.41 5.27 6.39
CA SER A 13 -8.54 5.87 5.06
C SER A 13 -7.23 5.86 4.29
N THR A 14 -6.12 6.20 4.96
CA THR A 14 -4.78 6.15 4.34
C THR A 14 -4.41 4.71 3.97
N LYS A 15 -4.69 3.73 4.83
CA LYS A 15 -4.53 2.31 4.53
C LYS A 15 -5.31 1.91 3.27
N ALA A 16 -6.59 2.26 3.18
CA ALA A 16 -7.43 1.92 2.02
C ALA A 16 -6.91 2.55 0.73
N GLN A 17 -6.41 3.79 0.78
CA GLN A 17 -5.78 4.44 -0.38
C GLN A 17 -4.50 3.69 -0.81
N MET A 18 -3.65 3.25 0.13
CA MET A 18 -2.49 2.44 -0.20
C MET A 18 -2.87 1.12 -0.87
N GLU A 19 -3.88 0.41 -0.35
CA GLU A 19 -4.38 -0.85 -0.93
C GLU A 19 -4.92 -0.67 -2.35
N ASN A 20 -5.61 0.44 -2.61
CA ASN A 20 -6.07 0.79 -3.96
C ASN A 20 -4.89 1.04 -4.92
N HIS A 21 -3.90 1.83 -4.50
CA HIS A 21 -2.73 2.10 -5.34
C HIS A 21 -1.88 0.86 -5.61
N ILE A 22 -1.77 -0.07 -4.65
CA ILE A 22 -1.15 -1.38 -4.89
C ILE A 22 -1.88 -2.13 -6.01
N THR A 23 -3.21 -2.12 -5.96
CA THR A 23 -4.05 -2.79 -6.97
C THR A 23 -3.88 -2.16 -8.36
N GLU A 24 -3.90 -0.82 -8.44
CA GLU A 24 -3.67 -0.07 -9.67
C GLU A 24 -2.28 -0.36 -10.26
N ALA A 25 -1.23 -0.33 -9.45
CA ALA A 25 0.14 -0.55 -9.90
C ALA A 25 0.34 -1.98 -10.43
N ASN A 26 -0.24 -2.99 -9.75
CA ASN A 26 -0.25 -4.37 -10.22
C ASN A 26 -0.98 -4.52 -11.57
N SER A 27 -2.11 -3.84 -11.75
CA SER A 27 -2.83 -3.84 -13.02
C SER A 27 -2.01 -3.24 -14.17
N LEU A 28 -1.34 -2.12 -13.92
CA LEU A 28 -0.50 -1.45 -14.92
C LEU A 28 0.67 -2.33 -15.38
N VAL A 29 1.34 -3.01 -14.46
CA VAL A 29 2.45 -3.92 -14.83
C VAL A 29 1.95 -5.14 -15.58
N GLN A 30 0.83 -5.74 -15.17
CA GLN A 30 0.24 -6.85 -15.93
C GLN A 30 -0.12 -6.43 -17.36
N GLN A 31 -0.69 -5.24 -17.53
CA GLN A 31 -1.01 -4.69 -18.86
C GLN A 31 0.26 -4.41 -19.68
N TYR A 32 1.30 -3.84 -19.07
CA TYR A 32 2.58 -3.60 -19.71
C TYR A 32 3.24 -4.91 -20.19
N LEU A 33 3.26 -5.93 -19.33
CA LEU A 33 3.83 -7.24 -19.63
C LEU A 33 3.05 -7.95 -20.75
N ALA A 34 1.72 -7.92 -20.71
CA ALA A 34 0.88 -8.49 -21.77
C ALA A 34 1.16 -7.81 -23.13
N THR A 35 1.19 -6.48 -23.13
CA THR A 35 1.51 -5.69 -24.33
C THR A 35 2.93 -5.98 -24.84
N HIS A 36 3.89 -6.15 -23.94
CA HIS A 36 5.26 -6.51 -24.29
C HIS A 36 5.38 -7.92 -24.86
N GLN A 37 4.67 -8.91 -24.30
CA GLN A 37 4.65 -10.27 -24.83
C GLN A 37 4.08 -10.31 -26.26
N ASP A 38 3.00 -9.58 -26.51
CA ASP A 38 2.39 -9.47 -27.85
C ASP A 38 3.34 -8.78 -28.85
N ALA A 39 4.02 -7.70 -28.44
CA ALA A 39 4.94 -6.96 -29.30
C ALA A 39 6.26 -7.71 -29.57
N MET A 40 6.76 -8.48 -28.60
CA MET A 40 7.99 -9.26 -28.72
C MET A 40 7.89 -10.39 -29.75
N GLY A 41 6.72 -11.03 -29.86
CA GLY A 41 6.48 -12.06 -30.87
C GLY A 41 6.53 -11.54 -32.32
N ALA A 42 6.31 -10.24 -32.52
CA ALA A 42 6.14 -9.63 -33.84
C ALA A 42 7.25 -8.66 -34.27
N ILE A 43 7.89 -7.92 -33.35
CA ILE A 43 8.67 -6.71 -33.70
C ILE A 43 10.11 -6.75 -33.15
N TRP A 44 10.33 -7.26 -31.95
CA TRP A 44 11.60 -7.11 -31.22
C TRP A 44 12.39 -8.42 -31.17
N GLN A 45 13.19 -8.69 -32.21
CA GLN A 45 14.12 -9.83 -32.25
C GLN A 45 15.58 -9.38 -32.02
N GLY A 46 16.42 -10.30 -31.55
CA GLY A 46 17.85 -10.06 -31.33
C GLY A 46 18.17 -9.29 -30.03
N PRO A 47 19.35 -8.67 -29.94
CA PRO A 47 19.84 -8.07 -28.68
C PRO A 47 18.93 -6.99 -28.08
N ALA A 48 18.23 -6.21 -28.92
CA ALA A 48 17.29 -5.19 -28.45
C ALA A 48 16.05 -5.80 -27.77
N GLY A 49 15.53 -6.91 -28.30
CA GLY A 49 14.44 -7.66 -27.66
C GLY A 49 14.86 -8.25 -26.33
N MET A 50 16.08 -8.80 -26.23
CA MET A 50 16.60 -9.31 -24.96
C MET A 50 16.74 -8.20 -23.91
N ALA A 51 17.28 -7.04 -24.28
CA ALA A 51 17.38 -5.89 -23.38
C ALA A 51 16.00 -5.42 -22.89
N SER A 52 15.01 -5.34 -23.80
CA SER A 52 13.63 -5.01 -23.45
C SER A 52 13.02 -6.00 -22.45
N MET A 53 13.22 -7.31 -22.64
CA MET A 53 12.76 -8.32 -21.68
C MET A 53 13.44 -8.19 -20.32
N THR A 54 14.76 -7.91 -20.29
CA THR A 54 15.47 -7.66 -19.04
C THR A 54 14.90 -6.45 -18.31
N THR A 55 14.62 -5.36 -19.01
CA THR A 55 13.96 -4.18 -18.41
C THR A 55 12.57 -4.51 -17.89
N ALA A 56 11.76 -5.26 -18.66
CA ALA A 56 10.43 -5.66 -18.23
C ALA A 56 10.45 -6.53 -16.94
N ALA A 57 11.35 -7.51 -16.88
CA ALA A 57 11.54 -8.33 -15.68
C ALA A 57 12.05 -7.50 -14.47
N HIS A 58 12.90 -6.50 -14.73
CA HIS A 58 13.36 -5.59 -13.68
C HIS A 58 12.21 -4.75 -13.12
N LEU A 59 11.38 -4.16 -13.99
CA LEU A 59 10.19 -3.41 -13.58
C LEU A 59 9.22 -4.25 -12.76
N GLU A 60 9.00 -5.51 -13.15
CA GLU A 60 8.17 -6.45 -12.38
C GLU A 60 8.74 -6.70 -10.98
N GLN A 61 10.05 -6.90 -10.88
CA GLN A 61 10.72 -7.11 -9.60
C GLN A 61 10.66 -5.87 -8.70
N GLU A 62 10.95 -4.67 -9.24
CA GLU A 62 10.88 -3.41 -8.49
C GLU A 62 9.47 -3.10 -8.01
N LEU A 63 8.46 -3.35 -8.86
CA LEU A 63 7.07 -3.19 -8.46
C LEU A 63 6.75 -4.12 -7.29
N ARG A 64 7.10 -5.41 -7.40
CA ARG A 64 6.83 -6.38 -6.35
C ARG A 64 7.43 -5.97 -5.01
N GLN A 65 8.69 -5.54 -5.00
CA GLN A 65 9.34 -5.05 -3.78
C GLN A 65 8.61 -3.81 -3.20
N THR A 66 8.19 -2.91 -4.08
CA THR A 66 7.46 -1.70 -3.69
C THR A 66 6.09 -2.06 -3.09
N THR A 67 5.36 -2.98 -3.72
CA THR A 67 4.05 -3.44 -3.22
C THR A 67 4.18 -4.19 -1.89
N ASP A 68 5.23 -5.01 -1.72
CA ASP A 68 5.49 -5.70 -0.44
C ASP A 68 5.73 -4.67 0.69
N GLY A 69 6.51 -3.62 0.41
CA GLY A 69 6.73 -2.51 1.35
C GLY A 69 5.45 -1.74 1.67
N LEU A 70 4.62 -1.45 0.66
CA LEU A 70 3.32 -0.78 0.82
C LEU A 70 2.33 -1.62 1.63
N GLN A 71 2.31 -2.94 1.44
CA GLN A 71 1.50 -3.84 2.27
C GLN A 71 1.94 -3.82 3.73
N GLY A 72 3.26 -3.80 3.98
CA GLY A 72 3.81 -3.63 5.32
C GLY A 72 3.37 -2.31 5.97
N MET A 73 3.40 -1.21 5.22
CA MET A 73 2.90 0.09 5.69
C MET A 73 1.40 0.09 5.95
N ALA A 74 0.59 -0.50 5.05
CA ALA A 74 -0.86 -0.63 5.21
C ALA A 74 -1.22 -1.42 6.49
N HIS A 75 -0.49 -2.50 6.78
CA HIS A 75 -0.64 -3.23 8.05
C HIS A 75 -0.25 -2.37 9.26
N GLY A 76 0.86 -1.64 9.19
CA GLY A 76 1.29 -0.73 10.25
C GLY A 76 0.26 0.36 10.56
N LEU A 77 -0.36 0.95 9.53
CA LEU A 77 -1.44 1.93 9.66
C LEU A 77 -2.68 1.32 10.33
N GLY A 78 -3.02 0.07 10.01
CA GLY A 78 -4.11 -0.66 10.68
C GLY A 78 -3.84 -0.82 12.17
N ASN A 79 -2.66 -1.34 12.54
CA ASN A 79 -2.27 -1.51 13.94
C ASN A 79 -2.24 -0.17 14.68
N ALA A 80 -1.76 0.89 14.03
CA ALA A 80 -1.76 2.23 14.62
C ALA A 80 -3.19 2.72 14.88
N ALA A 81 -4.13 2.50 13.94
CA ALA A 81 -5.52 2.88 14.14
C ALA A 81 -6.13 2.21 15.37
N ASP A 82 -5.87 0.91 15.54
CA ASP A 82 -6.38 0.13 16.67
C ASP A 82 -5.77 0.61 18.00
N LEU A 83 -4.48 0.96 18.03
CA LEU A 83 -3.82 1.54 19.21
C LEU A 83 -4.40 2.91 19.58
N VAL A 84 -4.70 3.75 18.58
CA VAL A 84 -5.32 5.05 18.82
C VAL A 84 -6.71 4.89 19.42
N GLU A 85 -7.52 4.00 18.85
CA GLU A 85 -8.87 3.74 19.34
C GLU A 85 -8.85 3.20 20.78
N GLN A 86 -7.92 2.29 21.11
CA GLN A 86 -7.72 1.82 22.48
C GLN A 86 -7.36 2.95 23.44
N HIS A 87 -6.43 3.84 23.05
CA HIS A 87 -6.08 5.00 23.87
C HIS A 87 -7.27 5.95 24.10
N GLU A 88 -8.11 6.16 23.09
CA GLU A 88 -9.32 7.00 23.22
C GLU A 88 -10.34 6.35 24.17
N GLU A 89 -10.56 5.04 24.07
CA GLU A 89 -11.43 4.30 25.01
C GLU A 89 -10.91 4.35 26.45
N GLU A 90 -9.60 4.16 26.65
CA GLU A 90 -8.97 4.21 27.96
C GLU A 90 -9.09 5.60 28.59
N GLN A 91 -8.88 6.66 27.81
CA GLN A 91 -9.10 8.03 28.28
C GLN A 91 -10.56 8.27 28.66
N ALA A 92 -11.52 7.81 27.86
CA ALA A 92 -12.94 7.95 28.16
C ALA A 92 -13.32 7.22 29.47
N ARG A 93 -12.80 6.01 29.68
CA ARG A 93 -12.99 5.25 30.92
C ARG A 93 -12.35 5.94 32.13
N ALA A 94 -11.13 6.44 31.99
CA ALA A 94 -10.45 7.18 33.05
C ALA A 94 -11.24 8.44 33.45
N MET A 95 -11.71 9.24 32.49
CA MET A 95 -12.52 10.42 32.77
C MET A 95 -13.84 10.09 33.46
N THR A 96 -14.49 8.98 33.08
CA THR A 96 -15.73 8.52 33.73
C THR A 96 -15.48 8.09 35.18
N SER A 97 -14.36 7.40 35.44
CA SER A 97 -13.93 7.02 36.78
C SER A 97 -13.66 8.24 37.67
N PHE A 98 -12.97 9.27 37.16
CA PHE A 98 -12.71 10.50 37.90
C PHE A 98 -13.98 11.33 38.20
N ALA A 99 -15.01 11.26 37.35
CA ALA A 99 -16.27 11.97 37.58
C ALA A 99 -17.18 11.31 38.64
N GLN A 100 -16.85 10.09 39.08
CA GLN A 100 -17.59 9.33 40.10
C GLN A 100 -16.97 9.42 41.51
N VAL A 101 -15.87 10.17 41.68
CA VAL A 101 -15.18 10.46 42.95
C VAL A 101 -15.45 11.91 43.34
#